data_AF-A0A6I0GGU0-F1
#
_entry.id   AF-A0A6I0GGU0-F1
#
_cell.length_a   1.000
_cell.length_b   1.000
_cell.length_c   1.000
_cell.angle_alpha   90.00
_cell.angle_beta   90.00
_cell.angle_gamma   90.00
#
_symmetry.space_group_name_H-M   'P 1'
#
loop_
_entity.id
_entity.type
_entity.pdbx_description
1 polymer ?
#
loop_
_entity_poly.entity_id
_entity_poly.type
_entity_poly.pdbx_seq_one_letter_code
_entity_poly.pdbx_strand_id
1 'polypeptide(L)' 'YEIPARRVMKREELQDAIHEMLANDGPFLLEACVIEEGNVLPMTPPGSSVNQMLLEC' A
#
# COMPACT_ATOMS: atom_id res chain seq x y z
N TYR A 1 -19.36 -12.17 4.26
CA TYR A 1 -19.84 -10.79 4.11
C TYR A 1 -20.46 -10.51 2.74
N GLU A 2 -20.36 -11.40 1.74
CA GLU A 2 -20.92 -11.16 0.39
C GLU A 2 -20.43 -9.87 -0.29
N ILE A 3 -19.28 -9.36 0.17
CA ILE A 3 -18.60 -8.21 -0.42
C ILE A 3 -17.69 -8.74 -1.54
N PRO A 4 -17.83 -8.28 -2.79
CA PRO A 4 -16.89 -8.56 -3.87
C PRO A 4 -15.45 -8.21 -3.45
N ALA A 5 -14.50 -9.08 -3.78
CA ALA A 5 -13.12 -8.90 -3.36
C ALA A 5 -12.13 -9.32 -4.46
N ARG A 6 -11.01 -8.59 -4.55
CA ARG A 6 -9.89 -8.90 -5.44
C ARG A 6 -8.57 -8.82 -4.70
N ARG A 7 -7.69 -9.80 -4.92
CA ARG A 7 -6.31 -9.80 -4.41
C ARG A 7 -5.34 -9.47 -5.53
N VAL A 8 -4.37 -8.60 -5.25
CA VAL A 8 -3.33 -8.18 -6.17
C VAL A 8 -1.96 -8.52 -5.57
N MET A 9 -1.18 -9.31 -6.30
CA MET A 9 0.18 -9.70 -5.91
C MET A 9 1.26 -8.98 -6.73
N LYS A 10 0.91 -8.52 -7.95
CA LYS A 10 1.84 -7.93 -8.90
C LYS A 10 1.50 -6.47 -9.18
N ARG A 11 2.53 -5.64 -9.40
CA ARG A 11 2.36 -4.19 -9.59
C ARG A 11 1.57 -3.84 -10.84
N GLU A 12 1.70 -4.64 -11.88
CA GLU A 12 1.05 -4.45 -13.19
C GLU A 12 -0.47 -4.64 -13.11
N GLU A 13 -0.94 -5.49 -12.19
CA GLU A 13 -2.36 -5.80 -11.99
C GLU A 13 -3.09 -4.74 -11.15
N LEU A 14 -2.35 -3.91 -10.43
CA LEU A 14 -2.89 -2.98 -9.43
C LEU A 14 -3.78 -1.91 -10.06
N GLN A 15 -3.38 -1.37 -11.22
CA GLN A 15 -4.15 -0.30 -11.87
C GLN A 15 -5.54 -0.81 -12.27
N ASP A 16 -5.61 -1.98 -12.88
CA ASP A 16 -6.88 -2.58 -13.33
C ASP A 16 -7.76 -2.97 -12.14
N ALA A 17 -7.15 -3.46 -11.06
CA ALA A 17 -7.89 -3.81 -9.84
C ALA A 17 -8.50 -2.59 -9.15
N ILE A 18 -7.79 -1.45 -9.16
CA ILE A 18 -8.33 -0.18 -8.65
C ILE A 18 -9.48 0.29 -9.53
N HIS A 19 -9.36 0.21 -10.86
CA HIS A 19 -10.44 0.57 -11.76
C HIS A 19 -11.70 -0.29 -11.56
N GLU A 20 -11.54 -1.61 -11.41
CA GLU A 20 -12.64 -2.53 -11.09
C GLU A 20 -13.32 -2.17 -9.77
N MET A 21 -12.53 -1.95 -8.71
CA MET A 21 -13.04 -1.55 -7.39
C MET A 21 -13.87 -0.27 -7.45
N LEU A 22 -13.37 0.76 -8.17
CA LEU A 22 -14.05 2.05 -8.30
C LEU A 22 -15.29 2.00 -9.20
N ALA A 23 -15.32 1.09 -10.17
CA ALA A 23 -16.46 0.90 -11.06
C ALA A 23 -17.56 0.03 -10.44
N ASN A 24 -17.26 -0.70 -9.37
CA ASN A 24 -18.24 -1.52 -8.66
C ASN A 24 -19.25 -0.66 -7.90
N ASP A 25 -20.54 -0.90 -8.12
CA ASP A 25 -21.60 -0.23 -7.38
C ASP A 25 -21.79 -0.90 -6.02
N GLY A 26 -21.30 -0.24 -4.96
CA GLY A 26 -21.38 -0.72 -3.58
C GLY A 26 -20.04 -1.15 -2.98
N PRO A 27 -20.06 -1.86 -1.83
CA PRO A 27 -18.84 -2.22 -1.11
C PRO A 27 -17.96 -3.16 -1.94
N PHE A 28 -16.64 -2.95 -1.84
CA PHE A 28 -15.64 -3.78 -2.51
C PHE A 28 -14.39 -3.88 -1.61
N LEU A 29 -13.75 -5.04 -1.57
CA LEU A 29 -12.50 -5.27 -0.83
C LEU A 29 -11.34 -5.51 -1.79
N LEU A 30 -10.37 -4.61 -1.81
CA LEU A 30 -9.12 -4.77 -2.55
C LEU A 30 -7.98 -5.14 -1.58
N GLU A 31 -7.46 -6.36 -1.70
CA GLU A 31 -6.28 -6.81 -0.97
C GLU A 31 -5.03 -6.58 -1.83
N ALA A 32 -4.28 -5.53 -1.52
CA ALA A 32 -3.02 -5.21 -2.19
C ALA A 32 -1.85 -5.78 -1.38
N CYS A 33 -1.21 -6.83 -1.90
CA CYS A 33 -0.04 -7.40 -1.26
C CYS A 33 1.18 -6.52 -1.52
N VAL A 34 1.85 -6.13 -0.45
CA VAL A 34 3.07 -5.32 -0.45
C VAL A 34 4.25 -6.16 0.00
N ILE A 35 5.47 -5.64 -0.18
CA ILE A 35 6.68 -6.26 0.36
C ILE A 35 6.59 -6.36 1.90
N GLU A 36 7.02 -7.49 2.46
CA GLU A 36 6.99 -7.73 3.91
C GLU A 36 7.93 -6.77 4.67
N GLU A 37 9.14 -6.57 4.15
CA GLU A 37 10.17 -5.70 4.74
C GLU A 37 10.26 -4.36 4.00
N GLY A 38 9.15 -3.60 4.00
CA GLY A 38 9.10 -2.23 3.46
C GLY A 38 9.37 -1.18 4.54
N ASN A 39 10.42 -0.37 4.38
CA ASN A 39 10.69 0.74 5.29
C ASN A 39 9.93 2.00 4.87
N VAL A 40 9.38 2.72 5.85
CA VAL A 40 8.87 4.08 5.63
C VAL A 40 10.03 5.05 5.79
N LEU A 41 10.41 5.67 4.67
CA LEU A 41 11.49 6.65 4.60
C LEU A 41 10.97 7.97 4.01
N PRO A 42 11.53 9.12 4.42
CA PRO A 42 12.62 9.22 5.39
C PRO A 42 12.15 9.14 6.85
N MET A 43 13.06 8.81 7.78
CA MET A 43 12.74 8.62 9.21
C MET A 43 13.74 9.37 10.09
N THR A 44 13.24 10.12 11.10
CA THR A 44 14.10 10.72 12.13
C THR A 44 14.17 9.75 13.32
N PRO A 45 15.36 9.25 13.69
CA PRO A 45 15.48 8.33 14.82
C PRO A 45 15.01 8.97 16.14
N PRO A 46 14.44 8.19 17.07
CA PRO A 46 14.02 8.70 18.37
C PRO A 46 15.15 9.45 19.09
N GLY A 47 14.89 10.69 19.51
CA GLY A 47 15.87 11.53 20.20
C GLY A 47 16.89 12.23 19.30
N SER A 48 16.83 12.04 17.98
CA SER A 48 17.65 12.77 17.01
C SER A 48 16.96 14.04 16.53
N SER A 49 17.74 15.00 16.05
CA SER A 49 17.21 16.21 15.43
C SER A 49 16.75 15.95 13.99
N VAL A 50 15.82 16.76 13.48
CA VAL A 50 15.27 16.64 12.11
C VAL A 50 16.36 16.66 11.03
N ASN A 51 17.49 17.33 11.28
CA ASN A 51 18.63 17.36 10.36
C ASN A 51 19.46 16.05 10.33
N GLN A 52 19.17 15.08 11.20
CA GLN A 52 19.79 13.75 11.23
C GLN A 52 18.86 12.67 10.66
N MET A 53 17.99 13.07 9.75
CA MET A 53 17.01 12.21 9.10
C MET A 53 17.71 11.17 8.21
N LEU A 54 17.28 9.90 8.34
CA LEU A 54 17.73 8.79 7.51
C LEU A 54 16.95 8.79 6.20
N LEU A 55 17.67 8.80 5.07
CA LEU A 55 17.10 8.77 3.72
C LEU A 55 17.13 7.36 3.10
N GLU A 56 18.00 6.48 3.61
CA GLU A 56 18.26 5.13 3.12
C GLU A 56 18.72 4.25 4.30
N CYS A 57 18.38 2.95 4.24
CA CYS A 57 18.69 1.93 5.25
C CYS A 57 19.53 0.80 4.65
#